data_AF-A0A321L4P5-F1
#
_entry.id   AF-A0A321L4P5-F1
#
_cell.length_a   1.000
_cell.length_b   1.000
_cell.length_c   1.000
_cell.angle_alpha   90.00
_cell.angle_beta   90.00
_cell.angle_gamma   90.00
#
_symmetry.space_group_name_H-M   'P 1'
#
loop_
_entity.id
_entity.type
_entity.pdbx_description
1 polymer ?
#
loop_
_entity_poly.entity_id
_entity_poly.type
_entity_poly.pdbx_seq_one_letter_code
_entity_poly.pdbx_strand_id
1 'polypeptide(L)'
;MLVLIAECPPGIPTLPFCISKIVRGLTMKNFLAGLGIGFGIGILIAPRSGEETQEQLRNRAGDLANAVREKTSDAVQSSGEWLRSGQEKITEFGRQMTETIQTQGEKLKSSVSSVLLNRVSREDLLSIYGIGPVMADKIIANRPYTSDRQVVEQGIVPESLFERLQKELGDLGKKRA
;
A
#
# COMPACT_ATOMS: atom_id res chain seq x y z
N MET A 1 57.94 5.90 12.18
CA MET A 1 57.85 5.74 13.66
C MET A 1 56.75 6.69 14.10
N LEU A 2 55.48 6.34 14.31
CA LEU A 2 54.77 5.18 14.87
C LEU A 2 53.39 5.14 14.14
N VAL A 3 53.07 4.12 13.32
CA VAL A 3 52.13 3.03 13.61
C VAL A 3 51.01 3.38 14.61
N LEU A 4 49.78 3.59 14.11
CA LEU A 4 48.59 2.97 14.69
C LEU A 4 47.60 2.59 13.56
N ILE A 5 47.41 1.28 13.48
CA ILE A 5 46.46 0.52 12.68
C ILE A 5 45.15 0.49 13.49
N ALA A 6 43.99 0.65 12.83
CA ALA A 6 42.73 0.05 13.29
C ALA A 6 41.66 0.07 12.17
N GLU A 7 41.57 -1.07 11.49
CA GLU A 7 40.39 -1.73 10.94
C GLU A 7 39.40 -0.94 10.05
N CYS A 8 39.66 -1.08 8.74
CA CYS A 8 38.62 -1.16 7.72
C CYS A 8 37.82 -2.47 7.92
N PRO A 9 36.51 -2.46 8.22
CA PRO A 9 35.72 -3.68 8.31
C PRO A 9 35.62 -4.36 6.92
N PRO A 10 35.88 -5.67 6.82
CA PRO A 10 35.74 -6.42 5.58
C PRO A 10 34.26 -6.71 5.30
N GLY A 11 33.75 -6.30 4.13
CA GLY A 11 32.41 -6.76 3.72
C GLY A 11 31.59 -5.86 2.80
N ILE A 12 32.18 -4.90 2.07
CA ILE A 12 31.45 -4.13 1.05
C ILE A 12 31.71 -4.76 -0.33
N PRO A 13 30.83 -5.62 -0.86
CA PRO A 13 30.79 -5.86 -2.29
C PRO A 13 30.20 -4.64 -2.99
N THR A 14 31.08 -3.99 -3.72
CA THR A 14 30.80 -3.02 -4.77
C THR A 14 29.84 -3.60 -5.83
N LEU A 15 28.97 -2.71 -6.32
CA LEU A 15 28.34 -2.68 -7.65
C LEU A 15 26.91 -3.26 -7.86
N PRO A 16 26.17 -2.65 -8.81
CA PRO A 16 24.79 -2.22 -8.63
C PRO A 16 23.83 -3.15 -9.37
N PHE A 17 23.58 -4.32 -8.82
CA PHE A 17 22.65 -5.26 -9.46
C PHE A 17 21.88 -6.02 -8.38
N CYS A 18 20.69 -5.53 -8.04
CA CYS A 18 19.50 -6.36 -7.75
C CYS A 18 18.31 -5.58 -7.15
N ILE A 19 18.10 -4.31 -7.55
CA ILE A 19 16.87 -3.58 -7.20
C ILE A 19 15.63 -4.13 -7.97
N SER A 20 15.77 -5.08 -8.90
CA SER A 20 14.75 -5.32 -9.93
C SER A 20 13.96 -6.64 -9.89
N LYS A 21 14.25 -7.64 -9.03
CA LYS A 21 13.72 -9.01 -9.27
C LYS A 21 12.68 -9.61 -8.31
N ILE A 22 12.20 -8.89 -7.29
CA ILE A 22 11.31 -9.49 -6.25
C ILE A 22 9.86 -8.93 -6.22
N VAL A 23 9.46 -8.06 -7.17
CA VAL A 23 8.05 -7.56 -7.29
C VAL A 23 7.35 -8.09 -8.56
N ARG A 24 7.97 -8.98 -9.34
CA ARG A 24 7.62 -9.15 -10.76
C ARG A 24 6.65 -10.28 -11.14
N GLY A 25 6.24 -11.16 -10.23
CA GLY A 25 5.49 -12.37 -10.62
C GLY A 25 3.97 -12.33 -10.41
N LEU A 26 3.56 -12.02 -9.19
CA LEU A 26 2.20 -12.33 -8.72
C LEU A 26 1.31 -11.08 -8.60
N THR A 27 1.89 -9.91 -8.35
CA THR A 27 1.14 -8.66 -8.18
C THR A 27 0.90 -7.93 -9.50
N MET A 28 1.81 -8.06 -10.48
CA MET A 28 1.67 -7.39 -11.77
C MET A 28 0.55 -7.97 -12.63
N LYS A 29 0.32 -9.28 -12.60
CA LYS A 29 -0.71 -9.92 -13.45
C LYS A 29 -2.13 -9.57 -13.00
N ASN A 30 -2.37 -9.48 -11.69
CA ASN A 30 -3.70 -9.19 -11.15
C ASN A 30 -4.05 -7.70 -11.26
N PHE A 31 -3.07 -6.82 -11.03
CA PHE A 31 -3.28 -5.38 -11.24
C PHE A 31 -3.45 -5.04 -12.72
N LEU A 32 -2.66 -5.63 -13.63
CA LEU A 32 -2.81 -5.43 -15.07
C LEU A 32 -4.10 -6.06 -15.61
N ALA A 33 -4.59 -7.16 -15.02
CA ALA A 33 -5.90 -7.72 -15.36
C ALA A 33 -7.04 -6.77 -14.93
N GLY A 34 -6.98 -6.23 -13.71
CA GLY A 34 -7.96 -5.24 -13.24
C GLY A 34 -7.93 -3.93 -14.03
N LEU A 35 -6.74 -3.42 -14.30
CA LEU A 35 -6.56 -2.22 -15.13
C LEU A 35 -6.93 -2.48 -16.60
N GLY A 36 -6.69 -3.67 -17.14
CA GLY A 36 -7.08 -4.05 -18.50
C GLY A 36 -8.60 -4.13 -18.69
N ILE A 37 -9.32 -4.66 -17.69
CA ILE A 37 -10.80 -4.68 -17.70
C ILE A 37 -11.35 -3.26 -17.56
N GLY A 38 -10.83 -2.46 -16.62
CA GLY A 38 -11.29 -1.08 -16.40
C GLY A 38 -10.97 -0.14 -17.56
N PHE A 39 -9.77 -0.27 -18.14
CA PHE A 39 -9.35 0.51 -19.30
C PHE A 39 -10.06 0.06 -20.57
N GLY A 40 -10.33 -1.23 -20.76
CA GLY A 40 -11.11 -1.71 -21.90
C GLY A 40 -12.53 -1.14 -21.90
N ILE A 41 -13.18 -1.09 -20.74
CA ILE A 41 -14.51 -0.47 -20.59
C ILE A 41 -14.41 1.06 -20.72
N GLY A 42 -13.40 1.69 -20.10
CA GLY A 42 -13.21 3.14 -20.12
C GLY A 42 -12.81 3.71 -21.47
N ILE A 43 -11.98 3.01 -22.25
CA ILE A 43 -11.61 3.40 -23.62
C ILE A 43 -12.80 3.27 -24.58
N LEU A 44 -13.63 2.23 -24.41
CA LEU A 44 -14.84 2.11 -25.21
C LEU A 44 -15.85 3.24 -24.92
N ILE A 45 -15.76 3.87 -23.75
CA ILE A 45 -16.66 4.93 -23.28
C ILE A 45 -16.08 6.35 -23.45
N ALA A 46 -14.76 6.54 -23.50
CA ALA A 46 -14.13 7.86 -23.54
C ALA A 46 -13.37 8.13 -24.86
N PRO A 47 -13.90 9.00 -25.76
CA PRO A 47 -13.22 9.41 -26.99
C PRO A 47 -12.15 10.50 -26.74
N ARG A 48 -11.31 10.73 -27.79
CA ARG A 48 -9.95 11.32 -27.81
C ARG A 48 -9.71 12.73 -27.20
N SER A 49 -8.40 13.00 -26.99
CA SER A 49 -7.74 14.13 -26.31
C SER A 49 -7.40 15.37 -27.17
N GLY A 50 -7.34 16.54 -26.52
CA GLY A 50 -6.64 17.73 -27.00
C GLY A 50 -6.91 18.96 -26.11
N GLU A 51 -5.84 19.59 -25.61
CA GLU A 51 -5.71 20.85 -24.85
C GLU A 51 -6.96 21.55 -24.24
N GLU A 52 -7.94 22.00 -25.04
CA GLU A 52 -9.19 22.63 -24.54
C GLU A 52 -10.11 21.67 -23.77
N THR A 53 -9.96 20.37 -24.03
CA THR A 53 -10.76 19.32 -23.40
C THR A 53 -10.39 19.14 -21.94
N GLN A 54 -9.19 19.49 -21.47
CA GLN A 54 -8.82 19.22 -20.07
C GLN A 54 -9.66 20.01 -19.07
N GLU A 55 -10.01 21.26 -19.39
CA GLU A 55 -10.81 22.10 -18.51
C GLU A 55 -12.28 21.68 -18.52
N GLN A 56 -12.83 21.38 -19.71
CA GLN A 56 -14.18 20.82 -19.85
C GLN A 56 -14.27 19.41 -19.28
N LEU A 57 -13.20 18.61 -19.33
CA LEU A 57 -13.17 17.27 -18.75
C LEU A 57 -13.05 17.35 -17.24
N ARG A 58 -12.37 18.35 -16.66
CA ARG A 58 -12.40 18.57 -15.20
C ARG A 58 -13.77 18.98 -14.72
N ASN A 59 -14.40 19.95 -15.40
CA ASN A 59 -15.73 20.42 -15.06
C ASN A 59 -16.77 19.30 -15.28
N ARG A 60 -16.75 18.64 -16.44
CA ARG A 60 -17.65 17.49 -16.74
C ARG A 60 -17.31 16.24 -15.96
N ALA A 61 -16.08 16.00 -15.50
CA ALA A 61 -15.78 14.90 -14.58
C ALA A 61 -16.32 15.18 -13.18
N GLY A 62 -16.33 16.46 -12.75
CA GLY A 62 -17.03 16.88 -11.55
C GLY A 62 -18.54 16.63 -11.66
N ASP A 63 -19.14 17.07 -12.77
CA ASP A 63 -20.56 16.87 -13.05
C ASP A 63 -20.92 15.38 -13.26
N LEU A 64 -20.05 14.61 -13.93
CA LEU A 64 -20.20 13.17 -14.13
C LEU A 64 -20.01 12.41 -12.81
N ALA A 65 -19.07 12.81 -11.96
CA ALA A 65 -18.91 12.19 -10.64
C ALA A 65 -20.14 12.44 -9.77
N ASN A 66 -20.70 13.65 -9.81
CA ASN A 66 -21.93 13.99 -9.09
C ASN A 66 -23.15 13.27 -9.70
N ALA A 67 -23.28 13.24 -11.03
CA ALA A 67 -24.36 12.55 -11.73
C ALA A 67 -24.28 11.01 -11.61
N VAL A 68 -23.07 10.44 -11.59
CA VAL A 68 -22.83 9.03 -11.29
C VAL A 68 -23.24 8.77 -9.85
N ARG A 69 -22.85 9.61 -8.90
CA ARG A 69 -23.19 9.43 -7.48
C ARG A 69 -24.69 9.53 -7.22
N GLU A 70 -25.36 10.49 -7.84
CA GLU A 70 -26.81 10.71 -7.74
C GLU A 70 -27.61 9.61 -8.48
N LYS A 71 -27.16 9.19 -9.67
CA LYS A 71 -27.80 8.08 -10.42
C LYS A 71 -27.42 6.70 -9.89
N THR A 72 -26.30 6.50 -9.20
CA THR A 72 -25.97 5.18 -8.62
C THR A 72 -26.80 4.87 -7.39
N SER A 73 -27.21 5.88 -6.61
CA SER A 73 -28.16 5.68 -5.50
C SER A 73 -29.57 5.31 -5.97
N ASP A 74 -30.03 5.86 -7.11
CA ASP A 74 -31.40 5.63 -7.61
C ASP A 74 -31.50 4.52 -8.68
N ALA A 75 -30.48 4.35 -9.54
CA ALA A 75 -30.46 3.37 -10.62
C ALA A 75 -30.16 1.94 -10.15
N VAL A 76 -29.64 1.77 -8.93
CA VAL A 76 -29.60 0.47 -8.24
C VAL A 76 -31.01 -0.05 -7.95
N GLN A 77 -32.02 0.83 -7.87
CA GLN A 77 -33.37 0.46 -7.49
C GLN A 77 -34.38 0.47 -8.66
N SER A 78 -34.15 1.26 -9.73
CA SER A 78 -35.15 1.45 -10.82
C SER A 78 -34.79 0.83 -12.19
N SER A 79 -33.71 0.07 -12.33
CA SER A 79 -33.28 -0.44 -13.65
C SER A 79 -33.74 -1.90 -13.87
N GLY A 80 -34.46 -2.13 -14.98
CA GLY A 80 -35.23 -3.34 -15.31
C GLY A 80 -34.47 -4.68 -15.29
N GLU A 81 -35.23 -5.77 -15.36
CA GLU A 81 -34.90 -7.20 -15.10
C GLU A 81 -33.52 -7.73 -15.59
N TRP A 82 -32.92 -7.12 -16.61
CA TRP A 82 -31.54 -7.38 -17.05
C TRP A 82 -30.49 -6.94 -16.01
N LEU A 83 -30.68 -5.79 -15.34
CA LEU A 83 -29.77 -5.36 -14.28
C LEU A 83 -29.93 -6.17 -12.99
N ARG A 84 -31.10 -6.79 -12.71
CA ARG A 84 -31.27 -7.65 -11.53
C ARG A 84 -30.37 -8.89 -11.59
N SER A 85 -30.39 -9.57 -12.74
CA SER A 85 -29.57 -10.77 -12.99
C SER A 85 -28.08 -10.45 -13.22
N GLY A 86 -27.75 -9.22 -13.62
CA GLY A 86 -26.38 -8.70 -13.62
C GLY A 86 -25.87 -8.28 -12.23
N GLN A 87 -26.70 -7.62 -11.43
CA GLN A 87 -26.36 -7.07 -10.11
C GLN A 87 -26.13 -8.17 -9.08
N GLU A 88 -26.86 -9.29 -9.14
CA GLU A 88 -26.60 -10.46 -8.28
C GLU A 88 -25.19 -11.03 -8.54
N LYS A 89 -24.80 -11.16 -9.82
CA LYS A 89 -23.46 -11.63 -10.20
C LYS A 89 -22.36 -10.63 -9.86
N ILE A 90 -22.65 -9.33 -9.95
CA ILE A 90 -21.73 -8.26 -9.54
C ILE A 90 -21.61 -8.21 -8.02
N THR A 91 -22.66 -8.53 -7.26
CA THR A 91 -22.64 -8.56 -5.79
C THR A 91 -21.83 -9.75 -5.30
N GLU A 92 -22.00 -10.93 -5.89
CA GLU A 92 -21.19 -12.12 -5.57
C GLU A 92 -19.72 -11.94 -5.98
N PHE A 93 -19.48 -11.44 -7.20
CA PHE A 93 -18.14 -11.08 -7.65
C PHE A 93 -17.52 -9.96 -6.81
N GLY A 94 -18.33 -9.00 -6.38
CA GLY A 94 -17.96 -7.91 -5.47
C GLY A 94 -17.60 -8.42 -4.08
N ARG A 95 -18.28 -9.45 -3.57
CA ARG A 95 -17.90 -10.17 -2.34
C ARG A 95 -16.56 -10.86 -2.50
N GLN A 96 -16.36 -11.60 -3.59
CA GLN A 96 -15.09 -12.26 -3.91
C GLN A 96 -13.94 -11.25 -4.12
N MET A 97 -14.21 -10.10 -4.74
CA MET A 97 -13.26 -9.00 -4.87
C MET A 97 -12.95 -8.36 -3.52
N THR A 98 -13.95 -8.12 -2.68
CA THR A 98 -13.75 -7.49 -1.37
C THR A 98 -12.88 -8.37 -0.47
N GLU A 99 -13.11 -9.69 -0.46
CA GLU A 99 -12.30 -10.64 0.31
C GLU A 99 -10.85 -10.74 -0.22
N THR A 100 -10.66 -10.73 -1.55
CA THR A 100 -9.31 -10.73 -2.15
C THR A 100 -8.57 -9.41 -1.96
N ILE A 101 -9.28 -8.28 -1.91
CA ILE A 101 -8.72 -6.96 -1.59
C ILE A 101 -8.35 -6.87 -0.11
N GLN A 102 -9.17 -7.38 0.80
CA GLN A 102 -8.85 -7.37 2.23
C GLN A 102 -7.60 -8.21 2.53
N THR A 103 -7.53 -9.43 1.99
CA THR A 103 -6.38 -10.32 2.17
C THR A 103 -5.10 -9.76 1.53
N GLN A 104 -5.21 -9.06 0.39
CA GLN A 104 -4.08 -8.36 -0.21
C GLN A 104 -3.71 -7.07 0.54
N GLY A 105 -4.69 -6.36 1.09
CA GLY A 105 -4.50 -5.15 1.89
C GLY A 105 -3.70 -5.44 3.15
N GLU A 106 -4.02 -6.53 3.85
CA GLU A 106 -3.24 -6.97 5.02
C GLU A 106 -1.81 -7.39 4.64
N LYS A 107 -1.64 -8.06 3.49
CA LYS A 107 -0.32 -8.49 3.00
C LYS A 107 0.54 -7.32 2.52
N LEU A 108 -0.08 -6.28 1.96
CA LEU A 108 0.57 -5.01 1.64
C LEU A 108 0.92 -4.24 2.91
N LYS A 109 0.03 -4.22 3.91
CA LYS A 109 0.27 -3.57 5.21
C LYS A 109 1.46 -4.19 5.93
N SER A 110 1.57 -5.52 5.97
CA SER A 110 2.72 -6.21 6.60
C SER A 110 4.03 -6.01 5.83
N SER A 111 3.98 -6.01 4.48
CA SER A 111 5.15 -5.74 3.64
C SER A 111 5.63 -4.29 3.74
N VAL A 112 4.72 -3.33 3.87
CA VAL A 112 5.06 -1.92 4.08
C VAL A 112 5.59 -1.71 5.50
N SER A 113 4.97 -2.32 6.50
CA SER A 113 5.40 -2.25 7.90
C SER A 113 6.82 -2.80 8.09
N SER A 114 7.14 -3.98 7.53
CA SER A 114 8.49 -4.57 7.63
C SER A 114 9.55 -3.72 6.92
N VAL A 115 9.21 -3.13 5.77
CA VAL A 115 10.10 -2.21 5.05
C VAL A 115 10.35 -0.93 5.84
N LEU A 116 9.32 -0.39 6.49
CA LEU A 116 9.43 0.82 7.31
C LEU A 116 10.18 0.57 8.61
N LEU A 117 9.95 -0.56 9.29
CA LEU A 117 10.63 -0.91 10.53
C LEU A 117 12.15 -0.98 10.36
N ASN A 118 12.59 -1.46 9.21
CA ASN A 118 14.01 -1.52 8.82
C ASN A 118 14.63 -0.15 8.49
N ARG A 119 13.80 0.90 8.27
CA ARG A 119 14.24 2.24 7.83
C ARG A 119 13.85 3.39 8.77
N VAL A 120 12.95 3.19 9.73
CA VAL A 120 12.38 4.25 10.56
C VAL A 120 13.45 4.91 11.45
N SER A 121 13.41 6.22 11.64
CA SER A 121 14.42 6.93 12.44
C SER A 121 14.18 6.78 13.95
N ARG A 122 15.15 7.17 14.79
CA ARG A 122 15.00 7.14 16.26
C ARG A 122 13.88 8.09 16.70
N GLU A 123 13.80 9.24 16.05
CA GLU A 123 12.89 10.33 16.34
C GLU A 123 11.44 9.94 15.99
N ASP A 124 11.27 9.25 14.85
CA ASP A 124 9.98 8.69 14.43
C ASP A 124 9.48 7.63 15.42
N LEU A 125 10.38 6.84 16.01
CA LEU A 125 10.03 5.86 17.06
C LEU A 125 9.62 6.55 18.37
N LEU A 126 10.33 7.60 18.77
CA LEU A 126 10.04 8.36 19.99
C LEU A 126 8.73 9.14 19.92
N SER A 127 8.29 9.50 18.71
CA SER A 127 7.01 10.18 18.50
C SER A 127 5.81 9.28 18.82
N ILE A 128 6.02 7.97 18.91
CA ILE A 128 4.97 6.99 19.19
C ILE A 128 4.73 6.91 20.70
N TYR A 129 3.49 7.17 21.12
CA TYR A 129 3.07 7.08 22.51
C TYR A 129 3.34 5.68 23.09
N GLY A 130 4.19 5.63 24.12
CA GLY A 130 4.59 4.38 24.79
C GLY A 130 5.95 3.82 24.35
N ILE A 131 6.61 4.39 23.33
CA ILE A 131 7.97 4.02 22.92
C ILE A 131 8.96 5.02 23.52
N GLY A 132 9.65 4.60 24.58
CA GLY A 132 10.74 5.36 25.18
C GLY A 132 12.07 5.16 24.45
N PRO A 133 13.09 5.99 24.76
CA PRO A 133 14.42 5.90 24.15
C PRO A 133 15.05 4.52 24.28
N VAL A 134 14.91 3.88 25.44
CA VAL A 134 15.45 2.54 25.71
C VAL A 134 14.83 1.47 24.77
N MET A 135 13.54 1.58 24.46
CA MET A 135 12.87 0.63 23.57
C MET A 135 13.21 0.94 22.11
N ALA A 136 13.24 2.22 21.73
CA ALA A 136 13.69 2.64 20.41
C ALA A 136 15.11 2.17 20.11
N ASP A 137 16.01 2.26 21.09
CA ASP A 137 17.39 1.76 20.99
C ASP A 137 17.44 0.25 20.75
N LYS A 138 16.64 -0.53 21.48
CA LYS A 138 16.52 -1.97 21.24
C LYS A 138 16.00 -2.30 19.84
N ILE A 139 15.01 -1.53 19.36
CA ILE A 139 14.47 -1.69 18.00
C ILE A 139 15.54 -1.37 16.94
N ILE A 140 16.39 -0.37 17.18
CA ILE A 140 17.46 0.01 16.25
C ILE A 140 18.60 -1.02 16.28
N ALA A 141 19.00 -1.46 17.47
CA ALA A 141 20.10 -2.40 17.66
C ALA A 141 19.82 -3.77 17.03
N ASN A 142 18.56 -4.22 16.99
CA ASN A 142 18.16 -5.52 16.48
C ASN A 142 17.71 -5.50 15.01
N ARG A 143 17.91 -4.39 14.28
CA ARG A 143 17.69 -4.38 12.82
C ARG A 143 18.76 -5.25 12.15
N PRO A 144 18.44 -6.00 11.10
CA PRO A 144 17.19 -6.00 10.32
C PRO A 144 16.16 -7.03 10.79
N TYR A 145 14.88 -6.67 10.64
CA TYR A 145 13.74 -7.57 10.85
C TYR A 145 13.27 -8.19 9.55
N THR A 146 13.00 -9.49 9.59
CA THR A 146 12.45 -10.25 8.44
C THR A 146 10.93 -10.10 8.36
N SER A 147 10.27 -9.88 9.50
CA SER A 147 8.82 -9.73 9.62
C SER A 147 8.49 -8.60 10.61
N ASP A 148 7.35 -7.94 10.44
CA ASP A 148 6.89 -6.90 11.35
C ASP A 148 6.66 -7.46 12.76
N ARG A 149 6.10 -8.66 12.90
CA ARG A 149 5.86 -9.31 14.20
C ARG A 149 7.12 -9.75 14.95
N GLN A 150 8.28 -9.78 14.30
CA GLN A 150 9.51 -10.28 14.91
C GLN A 150 9.94 -9.46 16.14
N VAL A 151 9.57 -8.18 16.22
CA VAL A 151 9.82 -7.35 17.41
C VAL A 151 9.02 -7.78 18.64
N VAL A 152 7.85 -8.38 18.42
CA VAL A 152 7.02 -8.93 19.49
C VAL A 152 7.59 -10.27 19.94
N GLU A 153 7.94 -11.14 18.99
CA GLU A 153 8.54 -12.45 19.27
C GLU A 153 9.86 -12.33 20.04
N GLN A 154 10.65 -11.29 19.75
CA GLN A 154 11.89 -10.98 20.47
C GLN A 154 11.66 -10.30 21.83
N GLY A 155 10.41 -10.05 22.22
CA GLY A 155 10.07 -9.40 23.49
C GLY A 155 10.51 -7.95 23.59
N ILE A 156 10.73 -7.26 22.46
CA ILE A 156 11.14 -5.86 22.43
C ILE A 156 9.93 -4.96 22.67
N VAL A 157 8.77 -5.32 22.10
CA VAL A 157 7.53 -4.53 22.12
C VAL A 157 6.35 -5.44 22.53
N PRO A 158 5.47 -5.02 23.46
CA PRO A 158 4.26 -5.78 23.78
C PRO A 158 3.23 -5.72 22.65
N GLU A 159 2.38 -6.75 22.52
CA GLU A 159 1.41 -6.89 21.41
C GLU A 159 0.50 -5.65 21.24
N SER A 160 0.02 -5.10 22.36
CA SER A 160 -0.85 -3.91 22.34
C SER A 160 -0.17 -2.64 21.83
N LEU A 161 1.15 -2.55 21.94
CA LEU A 161 1.94 -1.43 21.41
C LEU A 161 2.34 -1.68 19.96
N PHE A 162 2.49 -2.95 19.56
CA PHE A 162 2.75 -3.36 18.18
C PHE A 162 1.61 -2.97 17.23
N GLU A 163 0.34 -3.15 17.63
CA GLU A 163 -0.81 -2.73 16.81
C GLU A 163 -0.80 -1.21 16.52
N ARG A 164 -0.43 -0.40 17.50
CA ARG A 164 -0.32 1.06 17.37
C ARG A 164 0.84 1.44 16.47
N LEU A 165 1.98 0.78 16.66
CA LEU A 165 3.15 0.95 15.81
C LEU A 165 2.81 0.63 14.35
N GLN A 166 2.08 -0.46 14.07
CA GLN A 166 1.70 -0.82 12.71
C GLN A 166 0.76 0.23 12.07
N LYS A 167 -0.14 0.81 12.87
CA LYS A 167 -1.05 1.88 12.40
C LYS A 167 -0.28 3.13 12.02
N GLU A 168 0.60 3.62 12.90
CA GLU A 168 1.41 4.81 12.67
C GLU A 168 2.40 4.63 11.51
N LEU A 169 3.01 3.44 11.38
CA LEU A 169 3.85 3.14 10.21
C LEU A 169 3.03 3.14 8.91
N GLY A 170 1.78 2.65 8.95
CA GLY A 170 0.86 2.75 7.82
C GLY A 170 0.61 4.20 7.39
N ASP A 171 0.40 5.09 8.37
CA ASP A 171 0.14 6.51 8.12
C ASP A 171 1.40 7.27 7.64
N LEU A 172 2.58 6.91 8.15
CA LEU A 172 3.87 7.43 7.65
C LEU A 172 4.13 7.01 6.19
N GLY A 173 3.73 5.80 5.81
CA GLY A 173 3.75 5.35 4.41
C GLY A 173 2.88 6.22 3.51
N LYS A 174 1.69 6.61 3.98
CA LYS A 174 0.76 7.47 3.23
C LYS A 174 1.24 8.91 3.09
N LYS A 175 2.02 9.43 4.04
CA LYS A 175 2.61 10.78 3.98
C LYS A 175 3.77 10.91 2.97
N ARG A 176 4.41 9.79 2.62
CA ARG A 176 5.55 9.76 1.69
C ARG A 176 5.17 9.31 0.27
N ALA A 177 3.91 8.99 0.02
CA ALA A 177 3.34 8.66 -1.29
C ALA A 177 2.63 9.88 -1.88
#